data_AF-A0A1V3SIY5-F1
#
_entry.id   AF-A0A1V3SIY5-F1
#
_cell.length_a   1.000
_cell.length_b   1.000
_cell.length_c   1.000
_cell.angle_alpha   90.00
_cell.angle_beta   90.00
_cell.angle_gamma   90.00
#
_symmetry.space_group_name_H-M   'P 1'
#
loop_
_entity.id
_entity.type
_entity.pdbx_description
1 polymer ?
#
loop_
_entity_poly.entity_id
_entity_poly.type
_entity_poly.pdbx_seq_one_letter_code
_entity_poly.pdbx_strand_id
1 'polypeptide(L)'
;METDDRSYLNKIDAQTLIALQGLSPDENPVVSAAVEWKQTPTSTELQWIADAGGQWQSPAGLAPTSIQTLRLPVRAIEGVARMPSVLSISAGQPMGSSGAGEMPPTARPDGQP
;
A
#
# COMPACT_ATOMS: atom_id res chain seq x y z
N MET A 1 16.22 -24.82 6.77
CA MET A 1 15.98 -24.16 5.47
C MET A 1 14.85 -23.18 5.71
N GLU A 2 15.18 -21.98 6.16
CA GLU A 2 14.25 -20.85 6.03
C GLU A 2 14.22 -20.53 4.55
N THR A 3 13.20 -21.02 3.85
CA THR A 3 12.89 -20.51 2.52
C THR A 3 12.54 -19.06 2.76
N ASP A 4 13.51 -18.19 2.57
CA ASP A 4 13.38 -16.74 2.58
C ASP A 4 12.37 -16.42 1.47
N ASP A 5 11.08 -16.47 1.82
CA ASP A 5 9.94 -16.36 0.92
C ASP A 5 9.78 -14.90 0.49
N ARG A 6 10.82 -14.31 -0.09
CA ARG A 6 10.78 -12.97 -0.68
C ARG A 6 9.87 -12.89 -1.90
N SER A 7 9.21 -13.99 -2.27
CA SER A 7 8.09 -14.04 -3.21
C SER A 7 7.06 -12.95 -2.91
N TYR A 8 6.79 -12.65 -1.63
CA TYR A 8 5.85 -11.60 -1.25
C TYR A 8 6.30 -10.19 -1.69
N LEU A 9 7.61 -9.92 -1.78
CA LEU A 9 8.12 -8.62 -2.22
C LEU A 9 7.71 -8.32 -3.66
N ASN A 10 7.57 -9.34 -4.52
CA ASN A 10 7.11 -9.18 -5.90
C ASN A 10 5.63 -8.74 -5.99
N LYS A 11 4.86 -8.93 -4.92
CA LYS A 11 3.47 -8.48 -4.85
C LYS A 11 3.36 -7.02 -4.38
N ILE A 12 4.42 -6.47 -3.79
CA ILE A 12 4.45 -5.11 -3.29
C ILE A 12 4.90 -4.20 -4.43
N ASP A 13 4.14 -3.13 -4.68
CA ASP A 13 4.53 -2.14 -5.67
C ASP A 13 5.90 -1.52 -5.37
N ALA A 14 6.68 -1.23 -6.41
CA ALA A 14 8.03 -0.69 -6.28
C ALA A 14 8.07 0.63 -5.49
N GLN A 15 7.09 1.51 -5.64
CA GLN A 15 7.00 2.76 -4.88
C GLN A 15 6.80 2.49 -3.39
N THR A 16 6.03 1.46 -3.07
CA THR A 16 5.78 1.05 -1.67
C THR A 16 7.05 0.46 -1.05
N LEU A 17 7.81 -0.34 -1.80
CA LEU A 17 9.12 -0.84 -1.35
C LEU A 17 10.12 0.29 -1.12
N ILE A 18 10.13 1.31 -1.98
CA ILE A 18 10.98 2.49 -1.80
C ILE A 18 10.57 3.26 -0.54
N ALA A 19 9.27 3.46 -0.34
CA ALA A 19 8.75 4.12 0.86
C ALA A 19 9.13 3.34 2.15
N LEU A 20 8.98 2.01 2.15
CA LEU A 20 9.37 1.13 3.26
C LEU A 20 10.87 1.23 3.60
N GLN A 21 11.72 1.35 2.58
CA GLN A 21 13.17 1.49 2.75
C GLN A 21 13.59 2.89 3.21
N GLY A 22 12.84 3.93 2.82
CA GLY A 22 13.10 5.31 3.22
C GLY A 22 12.63 5.65 4.64
N LEU A 23 11.77 4.81 5.24
CA LEU A 23 11.25 5.00 6.58
C LEU A 23 12.22 4.52 7.65
N SER A 24 12.38 5.34 8.69
CA SER A 24 13.17 4.95 9.86
C SER A 24 12.57 3.70 10.53
N PRO A 25 13.38 2.88 11.21
CA PRO A 25 12.88 1.69 11.92
C PRO A 25 11.86 2.03 13.02
N ASP A 26 11.92 3.24 13.57
CA ASP A 26 10.97 3.76 14.56
C ASP A 26 9.68 4.31 13.93
N GLU A 27 9.72 4.65 12.64
CA GLU A 27 8.58 5.22 11.93
C GLU A 27 7.61 4.12 11.47
N ASN A 28 6.38 4.21 11.95
CA ASN A 28 5.28 3.35 11.53
C ASN A 28 4.01 4.17 11.17
N PRO A 29 4.09 5.08 10.18
CA PRO A 29 2.94 5.85 9.75
C PRO A 29 1.84 4.95 9.20
N VAL A 30 0.60 5.35 9.44
CA VAL A 30 -0.59 4.71 8.87
C VAL A 30 -0.78 5.21 7.44
N VAL A 31 -0.82 4.28 6.49
CA VAL A 31 -0.96 4.56 5.06
C VAL A 31 -2.22 3.91 4.50
N SER A 32 -2.71 4.45 3.38
CA SER A 32 -3.80 3.83 2.62
C SER A 32 -3.20 2.87 1.60
N ALA A 33 -3.30 1.57 1.83
CA ALA A 33 -2.87 0.54 0.90
C ALA A 33 -4.04 0.02 0.07
N ALA A 34 -3.91 0.06 -1.24
CA ALA A 34 -4.74 -0.68 -2.17
C ALA A 34 -4.27 -2.14 -2.18
N VAL A 35 -5.15 -3.06 -1.80
CA VAL A 35 -4.89 -4.50 -1.79
C VAL A 35 -5.76 -5.16 -2.84
N GLU A 36 -5.10 -5.79 -3.80
CA GLU A 36 -5.71 -6.62 -4.83
C GLU A 36 -5.75 -8.07 -4.35
N TRP A 37 -6.96 -8.62 -4.28
CA TRP A 37 -7.19 -9.98 -3.83
C TRP A 37 -7.15 -10.93 -5.01
N LYS A 38 -6.37 -12.01 -4.90
CA LYS A 38 -6.39 -13.13 -5.84
C LYS A 38 -7.66 -13.97 -5.66
N GLN A 39 -8.13 -14.05 -4.43
CA GLN A 39 -9.26 -14.85 -3.97
C GLN A 39 -9.83 -14.22 -2.69
N THR A 40 -11.02 -14.64 -2.29
CA THR A 40 -11.63 -14.15 -1.04
C THR A 40 -10.72 -14.45 0.16
N PRO A 41 -10.34 -13.43 0.96
CA PRO A 41 -9.53 -13.64 2.16
C PRO A 41 -10.28 -14.50 3.18
N THR A 42 -9.53 -15.36 3.85
CA THR A 42 -10.03 -16.20 4.94
C THR A 42 -10.30 -15.38 6.19
N SER A 43 -11.16 -15.90 7.08
CA SER A 43 -11.43 -15.26 8.38
C SER A 43 -10.16 -15.02 9.20
N THR A 44 -9.15 -15.91 9.09
CA THR A 44 -7.85 -15.76 9.76
C THR A 44 -7.05 -14.59 9.20
N GLU A 45 -7.03 -14.41 7.88
CA GLU A 45 -6.37 -13.25 7.23
C GLU A 45 -7.06 -11.94 7.63
N LEU A 46 -8.40 -11.93 7.63
CA LEU A 46 -9.19 -10.77 8.09
C LEU A 46 -8.92 -10.43 9.57
N GLN A 47 -8.84 -11.44 10.42
CA GLN A 47 -8.53 -11.27 11.85
C GLN A 47 -7.11 -10.73 12.04
N TRP A 48 -6.14 -11.20 11.26
CA TRP A 48 -4.77 -10.69 11.28
C TRP A 48 -4.71 -9.22 10.86
N ILE A 49 -5.42 -8.84 9.80
CA ILE A 49 -5.48 -7.43 9.35
C ILE A 49 -6.08 -6.55 10.45
N ALA A 50 -7.13 -7.02 11.12
CA ALA A 50 -7.74 -6.30 12.23
C ALA A 50 -6.77 -6.16 13.43
N ASP A 51 -6.03 -7.23 13.77
CA ASP A 51 -5.02 -7.24 14.84
C ASP A 51 -3.85 -6.29 14.53
N ALA A 52 -3.43 -6.23 13.26
CA ALA A 52 -2.43 -5.29 12.78
C ALA A 52 -2.91 -3.82 12.74
N GLY A 53 -4.14 -3.53 13.18
CA GLY A 53 -4.74 -2.19 13.18
C GLY A 53 -5.28 -1.74 11.82
N GLY A 54 -5.50 -2.68 10.90
CA GLY A 54 -6.04 -2.42 9.56
C GLY A 54 -7.52 -2.05 9.60
N GLN A 55 -7.85 -0.91 8.97
CA GLN A 55 -9.23 -0.42 8.83
C GLN A 55 -9.62 -0.34 7.36
N TRP A 56 -10.75 -0.92 6.99
CA TRP A 56 -11.27 -0.82 5.62
C TRP A 56 -11.81 0.59 5.36
N GLN A 57 -11.32 1.26 4.32
CA GLN A 57 -11.75 2.62 3.96
C GLN A 57 -13.09 2.61 3.20
N SER A 58 -13.41 1.52 2.52
CA SER A 58 -14.70 1.32 1.85
C SER A 58 -15.28 -0.04 2.24
N PRO A 59 -16.56 -0.14 2.60
CA PRO A 59 -17.24 -1.41 2.71
C PRO A 59 -17.51 -1.94 1.29
N ALA A 60 -16.52 -2.59 0.70
CA ALA A 60 -16.71 -3.28 -0.57
C ALA A 60 -17.14 -4.72 -0.28
N GLY A 61 -18.24 -5.16 -0.89
CA GLY A 61 -18.57 -6.59 -0.93
C GLY A 61 -17.34 -7.37 -1.38
N LEU A 62 -16.99 -8.42 -0.63
CA LEU A 62 -15.81 -9.26 -0.85
C LEU A 62 -15.96 -10.08 -2.14
N ALA A 63 -15.93 -9.41 -3.29
CA ALA A 63 -15.82 -10.06 -4.58
C ALA A 63 -14.34 -10.41 -4.82
N PRO A 64 -14.04 -11.62 -5.32
CA PRO A 64 -12.67 -12.12 -5.49
C PRO A 64 -11.82 -11.38 -6.53
N THR A 65 -12.35 -10.33 -7.16
CA THR A 65 -11.66 -9.48 -8.17
C THR A 65 -11.57 -8.02 -7.74
N SER A 66 -11.97 -7.67 -6.51
CA SER A 66 -12.01 -6.27 -6.07
C SER A 66 -10.69 -5.83 -5.47
N ILE A 67 -10.20 -4.68 -5.91
CA ILE A 67 -9.18 -3.91 -5.20
C ILE A 67 -9.86 -3.24 -4.02
N GLN A 68 -9.33 -3.42 -2.81
CA GLN A 68 -9.86 -2.80 -1.60
C GLN A 68 -8.82 -1.88 -0.97
N THR A 69 -9.25 -0.72 -0.51
CA THR A 69 -8.39 0.22 0.20
C THR A 69 -8.44 -0.06 1.70
N LEU A 70 -7.29 -0.42 2.26
CA LEU A 70 -7.06 -0.66 3.66
C LEU A 70 -6.18 0.45 4.22
N ARG A 71 -6.55 0.97 5.38
CA ARG A 71 -5.74 1.88 6.16
C ARG A 71 -5.00 1.07 7.22
N LEU A 72 -3.70 0.87 7.05
CA LEU A 72 -2.89 0.09 7.99
C LEU A 72 -1.52 0.75 8.21
N PRO A 73 -0.82 0.41 9.31
CA PRO A 73 0.56 0.83 9.48
C PRO A 73 1.42 0.30 8.34
N VAL A 74 2.35 1.12 7.84
CA VAL A 74 3.20 0.77 6.69
C VAL A 74 3.98 -0.52 6.91
N ARG A 75 4.38 -0.82 8.16
CA ARG A 75 5.05 -2.09 8.51
C ARG A 75 4.16 -3.33 8.35
N ALA A 76 2.84 -3.17 8.43
CA ALA A 76 1.91 -4.28 8.25
C ALA A 76 1.72 -4.66 6.76
N ILE A 77 2.16 -3.83 5.81
CA ILE A 77 2.09 -4.12 4.36
C ILE A 77 2.82 -5.41 4.03
N GLU A 78 4.00 -5.64 4.61
CA GLU A 78 4.75 -6.87 4.36
C GLU A 78 3.98 -8.11 4.85
N GLY A 79 3.31 -8.00 6.00
CA GLY A 79 2.47 -9.07 6.53
C GLY A 79 1.25 -9.34 5.66
N VAL A 80 0.63 -8.29 5.11
CA VAL A 80 -0.46 -8.44 4.13
C VAL A 80 0.05 -9.06 2.83
N ALA A 81 1.20 -8.65 2.31
CA ALA A 81 1.79 -9.22 1.09
C ALA A 81 2.08 -10.72 1.21
N ARG A 82 2.46 -11.17 2.41
CA ARG A 82 2.71 -12.59 2.73
C ARG A 82 1.45 -13.45 2.68
N MET A 83 0.27 -12.84 2.69
CA MET A 83 -0.99 -13.58 2.63
C MET A 83 -1.13 -14.29 1.28
N PRO A 84 -1.54 -15.57 1.27
CA PRO A 84 -1.76 -16.32 0.04
C PRO A 84 -2.92 -15.75 -0.80
N SER A 85 -3.89 -15.10 -0.15
CA SER A 85 -5.04 -14.51 -0.82
C SER A 85 -4.75 -13.17 -1.50
N VAL A 86 -3.58 -12.56 -1.23
CA VAL A 86 -3.15 -11.29 -1.83
C VAL A 86 -2.45 -11.54 -3.15
N LEU A 87 -2.93 -10.86 -4.19
CA LEU A 87 -2.32 -10.80 -5.52
C LEU A 87 -1.26 -9.69 -5.56
N SER A 88 -1.67 -8.47 -5.23
CA SER A 88 -0.83 -7.27 -5.26
C SER A 88 -1.19 -6.31 -4.12
N ILE A 89 -0.24 -5.52 -3.66
CA ILE A 89 -0.46 -4.46 -2.66
C ILE A 89 0.34 -3.20 -3.01
N SER A 90 -0.33 -2.06 -2.90
CA SER A 90 0.25 -0.75 -3.22
C SER A 90 -0.15 0.24 -2.14
N ALA A 91 0.81 0.70 -1.33
CA ALA A 91 0.59 1.84 -0.46
C ALA A 91 0.55 3.12 -1.28
N GLY A 92 -0.53 3.88 -1.11
CA GLY A 92 -0.53 5.29 -1.44
C GLY A 92 0.49 6.03 -0.57
N GLN A 93 0.90 7.20 -1.03
CA GLN A 93 1.80 8.08 -0.28
C GLN A 93 1.24 8.31 1.14
N PRO A 94 2.09 8.30 2.19
CA PRO A 94 1.66 8.67 3.53
C PRO A 94 0.99 10.04 3.45
N MET A 95 -0.21 10.16 4.04
CA MET A 95 -0.91 11.44 4.10
C MET A 95 -0.15 12.37 5.06
N GLY A 96 0.84 13.08 4.50
CA GLY A 96 1.71 14.06 5.15
C GLY A 96 3.06 14.07 4.40
N SER A 97 3.45 15.08 3.64
CA SER A 97 3.03 16.48 3.54
C SER A 97 2.90 16.85 2.07
N SER A 98 1.97 17.75 1.73
CA SER A 98 2.03 18.53 0.50
C SER A 98 3.41 19.18 0.41
N GLY A 99 4.25 18.68 -0.49
CA GLY A 99 5.64 19.11 -0.56
C GLY A 99 6.34 18.52 -1.77
N ALA A 100 6.24 19.24 -2.89
CA ALA A 100 7.08 19.16 -4.07
C ALA A 100 6.90 17.93 -4.98
N GLY A 101 6.22 18.15 -6.10
CA GLY A 101 6.22 17.23 -7.24
C GLY A 101 5.35 17.67 -8.41
N GLU A 102 4.30 18.46 -8.15
CA GLU A 102 3.55 19.12 -9.22
C GLU A 102 4.23 20.45 -9.57
N MET A 103 5.15 20.41 -10.53
CA MET A 103 5.38 21.58 -11.39
C MET A 103 4.68 21.33 -12.73
N PRO A 104 3.46 21.85 -12.96
CA PRO A 104 2.95 22.07 -14.30
C PRO A 104 3.03 23.56 -14.68
N PRO A 105 2.88 23.87 -15.97
CA PRO A 105 3.93 24.10 -16.95
C PRO A 105 4.51 25.52 -16.88
N THR A 106 5.78 25.73 -17.28
CA THR A 106 6.23 27.07 -17.71
C THR A 106 5.49 27.45 -19.00
N ALA A 107 4.29 27.98 -18.87
CA ALA A 107 3.67 28.81 -19.89
C ALA A 107 4.51 30.10 -19.95
N ARG A 108 5.49 30.15 -20.87
CA ARG A 108 6.08 31.42 -21.25
C ARG A 108 5.04 32.13 -22.12
N PRO A 109 4.49 33.28 -21.71
CA PRO A 109 3.64 34.05 -22.59
C PRO A 109 4.46 34.49 -23.81
N ASP A 110 3.84 34.29 -24.96
CA ASP A 110 4.19 34.90 -26.24
C ASP A 110 4.04 36.44 -26.14
N GLY A 111 4.98 37.19 -26.72
CA GLY A 111 5.04 38.67 -26.75
C GLY A 111 5.68 39.29 -25.50
N GLN A 112 6.60 40.27 -25.54
CA GLN A 112 6.92 41.41 -26.43
C GLN A 112 8.11 42.14 -25.72
N PRO A 113 8.98 43.03 -26.28
CA PRO A 113 8.85 44.04 -27.36
C PRO A 113 9.34 43.67 -28.75
#